data_AF-A0A7S0CYT4-F1
#
_entry.id   AF-A0A7S0CYT4-F1
#
_cell.length_a   1.000
_cell.length_b   1.000
_cell.length_c   1.000
_cell.angle_alpha   90.00
_cell.angle_beta   90.00
_cell.angle_gamma   90.00
#
_symmetry.space_group_name_H-M   'P 1'
#
loop_
_entity.id
_entity.type
_entity.pdbx_description
1 polymer ?
#
loop_
_entity_poly.entity_id
_entity_poly.type
_entity_poly.pdbx_seq_one_letter_code
_entity_poly.pdbx_strand_id
1 'polypeptide(L)'
;LVVPMDERDGAVPAIAPQTVVDTTQGLASPFEPVSWPVSDDPVRSPPSQRRFDEKACDEGRKTIALEGKQRRRKLGPKKRAGLLRKLTMNGARWQNREFHVWRDELCWYKPGSKQPSGRINIREIKLVSSNAGTSSNPNRFKISCRSRDLNLEASSSAQKEAWVYAITH
;
A
#
# COMPACT_ATOMS: atom_id res chain seq x y z
N LEU A 1 14.66 25.53 59.73
CA LEU A 1 13.88 24.42 59.15
C LEU A 1 14.86 23.31 58.82
N VAL A 2 14.89 22.26 59.63
CA VAL A 2 15.70 21.06 59.40
C VAL A 2 14.69 19.95 59.10
N VAL A 3 14.75 19.39 57.90
CA VAL A 3 13.98 18.19 57.52
C VAL A 3 14.99 17.04 57.42
N PRO A 4 14.74 15.90 58.09
CA PRO A 4 15.69 14.80 58.19
C PRO A 4 15.79 13.95 56.93
N MET A 5 16.90 13.21 56.85
CA MET A 5 17.14 12.11 55.92
C MET A 5 16.06 11.03 56.05
N ASP A 6 15.60 10.52 54.91
CA ASP A 6 14.89 9.25 54.83
C ASP A 6 15.69 8.29 53.95
N GLU A 7 15.90 7.11 54.51
CA GLU A 7 16.75 6.04 54.02
C GLU A 7 16.16 5.42 52.75
N ARG A 8 17.06 5.09 51.82
CA ARG A 8 16.74 4.25 50.67
C ARG A 8 16.56 2.82 51.17
N ASP A 9 15.33 2.34 51.23
CA ASP A 9 15.07 0.90 51.28
C ASP A 9 14.60 0.39 49.91
N GLY A 10 15.42 -0.49 49.35
CA GLY A 10 15.18 -1.15 48.09
C GLY A 10 14.15 -2.26 48.23
N ALA A 11 13.07 -2.16 47.46
CA ALA A 11 12.19 -3.29 47.20
C ALA A 11 12.23 -3.60 45.70
N VAL A 12 13.06 -4.58 45.34
CA VAL A 12 13.07 -5.21 44.00
C VAL A 12 11.90 -6.21 43.95
N PRO A 13 10.96 -6.11 43.00
CA PRO A 13 9.96 -7.15 42.83
C PRO A 13 10.59 -8.40 42.22
N ALA A 14 10.43 -9.54 42.90
CA ALA A 14 10.86 -10.86 42.45
C ALA A 14 10.10 -11.27 41.18
N ILE A 15 10.83 -11.46 40.08
CA ILE A 15 10.32 -12.04 38.83
C ILE A 15 10.50 -13.56 38.93
N ALA A 16 9.40 -14.30 38.96
CA ALA A 16 9.41 -15.76 38.87
C ALA A 16 9.69 -16.22 37.41
N PRO A 17 10.46 -17.30 37.20
CA PRO A 17 10.80 -17.79 35.88
C PRO A 17 9.68 -18.60 35.20
N GLN A 18 9.67 -18.54 33.88
CA GLN A 18 8.79 -19.26 32.94
C GLN A 18 8.98 -20.78 33.00
N THR A 19 7.94 -21.55 32.63
CA THR A 19 8.08 -22.92 32.09
C THR A 19 6.83 -23.26 31.25
N VAL A 20 6.95 -23.27 29.92
CA VAL A 20 7.06 -24.44 29.01
C VAL A 20 5.71 -25.09 28.67
N VAL A 21 5.32 -24.88 27.41
CA VAL A 21 4.68 -25.78 26.44
C VAL A 21 3.93 -27.00 26.98
N ASP A 22 2.63 -27.06 26.71
CA ASP A 22 1.94 -28.34 26.51
C ASP A 22 1.54 -28.45 25.04
N THR A 23 2.12 -29.46 24.38
CA THR A 23 1.80 -29.91 23.04
C THR A 23 0.91 -31.14 23.19
N THR A 24 0.05 -31.36 22.20
CA THR A 24 -0.67 -32.60 21.90
C THR A 24 -1.94 -32.90 22.70
N GLN A 25 -3.08 -32.67 22.05
CA GLN A 25 -4.20 -33.62 21.81
C GLN A 25 -5.35 -32.75 21.31
N GLY A 26 -5.76 -32.80 20.03
CA GLY A 26 -6.29 -33.97 19.35
C GLY A 26 -7.77 -33.69 19.10
N LEU A 27 -8.16 -33.48 17.84
CA LEU A 27 -9.44 -33.95 17.33
C LEU A 27 -9.43 -33.84 15.81
N ALA A 28 -9.58 -35.01 15.19
CA ALA A 28 -9.81 -35.19 13.77
C ALA A 28 -10.97 -34.31 13.29
N SER A 29 -10.78 -33.66 12.14
CA SER A 29 -11.89 -33.13 11.35
C SER A 29 -11.82 -33.80 9.98
N PRO A 30 -12.78 -34.66 9.62
CA PRO A 30 -12.78 -35.36 8.34
C PRO A 30 -13.07 -34.36 7.22
N PHE A 31 -12.21 -34.34 6.21
CA PHE A 31 -12.51 -33.72 4.93
C PHE A 31 -13.64 -34.54 4.27
N GLU A 32 -14.86 -34.00 4.28
CA GLU A 32 -15.91 -34.53 3.43
C GLU A 32 -15.62 -34.14 1.96
N PRO A 33 -15.63 -35.10 1.02
CA PRO A 33 -15.61 -34.76 -0.40
C PRO A 33 -17.00 -34.26 -0.80
N VAL A 34 -17.08 -32.97 -1.14
CA VAL A 34 -18.28 -32.39 -1.76
C VAL A 34 -18.49 -33.06 -3.11
N SER A 35 -19.54 -33.89 -3.18
CA SER A 35 -20.06 -34.45 -4.41
C SER A 35 -20.80 -33.36 -5.18
N TRP A 36 -20.30 -33.03 -6.37
CA TRP A 36 -20.99 -32.12 -7.29
C TRP A 36 -22.07 -32.90 -8.04
N PRO A 37 -23.33 -32.42 -8.09
CA PRO A 37 -24.30 -32.99 -9.02
C PRO A 37 -23.88 -32.66 -10.45
N VAL A 38 -23.64 -33.71 -11.23
CA VAL A 38 -23.60 -33.66 -12.69
C VAL A 38 -25.01 -33.30 -13.16
N SER A 39 -25.23 -32.03 -13.52
CA SER A 39 -26.38 -31.66 -14.33
C SER A 39 -26.05 -31.92 -15.79
N ASP A 40 -26.69 -32.96 -16.31
CA ASP A 40 -26.88 -33.26 -17.72
C ASP A 40 -27.82 -32.19 -18.29
N ASP A 41 -27.31 -31.34 -19.18
CA ASP A 41 -28.13 -30.42 -19.98
C ASP A 41 -27.66 -30.46 -21.44
N PRO A 42 -28.59 -30.52 -22.41
CA PRO A 42 -28.31 -30.97 -23.76
C PRO A 42 -27.53 -29.96 -24.60
N VAL A 43 -26.62 -30.53 -25.40
CA VAL A 43 -25.84 -29.95 -26.50
C VAL A 43 -26.59 -28.82 -27.21
N ARG A 44 -26.15 -27.58 -26.96
CA ARG A 44 -26.54 -26.41 -27.77
C ARG A 44 -25.58 -26.31 -28.95
N SER A 45 -26.11 -26.59 -30.14
CA SER A 45 -25.40 -26.59 -31.42
C SER A 45 -24.52 -25.33 -31.63
N PRO A 46 -23.35 -25.47 -32.28
CA PRO A 46 -22.51 -24.32 -32.61
C PRO A 46 -23.19 -23.47 -33.70
N PRO A 47 -23.17 -22.13 -33.61
CA PRO A 47 -23.64 -21.31 -34.70
C PRO A 47 -22.64 -21.39 -35.87
N SER A 48 -23.17 -21.91 -36.98
CA SER A 48 -22.81 -21.71 -38.39
C SER A 48 -21.57 -20.84 -38.65
N GLN A 49 -20.53 -21.54 -39.11
CA GLN A 49 -19.32 -21.03 -39.74
C GLN A 49 -19.68 -20.08 -40.90
N ARG A 50 -19.76 -18.77 -40.62
CA ARG A 50 -19.79 -17.75 -41.66
C ARG A 50 -18.42 -17.75 -42.32
N ARG A 51 -18.40 -18.16 -43.60
CA ARG A 51 -17.26 -17.99 -44.50
C ARG A 51 -16.81 -16.54 -44.43
N PHE A 52 -15.59 -16.32 -43.97
CA PHE A 52 -14.93 -15.04 -44.17
C PHE A 52 -14.53 -14.99 -45.64
N ASP A 53 -15.19 -14.14 -46.42
CA ASP A 53 -14.71 -13.76 -47.74
C ASP A 53 -13.35 -13.06 -47.57
N GLU A 54 -12.31 -13.68 -48.12
CA GLU A 54 -10.90 -13.29 -48.07
C GLU A 54 -10.57 -12.10 -48.99
N LYS A 55 -11.47 -11.12 -49.11
CA LYS A 55 -11.24 -9.94 -49.97
C LYS A 55 -11.93 -8.69 -49.46
N ALA A 56 -11.47 -8.14 -48.34
CA ALA A 56 -11.61 -6.71 -48.03
C ALA A 56 -10.91 -6.37 -46.70
N CYS A 57 -9.57 -6.31 -46.66
CA CYS A 57 -8.89 -5.75 -45.47
C CYS A 57 -7.48 -5.18 -45.75
N ASP A 58 -7.17 -4.72 -46.97
CA ASP A 58 -5.87 -4.08 -47.24
C ASP A 58 -5.90 -2.53 -47.27
N GLU A 59 -7.03 -1.90 -46.93
CA GLU A 59 -7.15 -0.44 -46.83
C GLU A 59 -7.53 0.07 -45.43
N GLY A 60 -7.10 -0.63 -44.38
CA GLY A 60 -7.29 -0.22 -42.98
C GLY A 60 -6.02 0.18 -42.23
N ARG A 61 -4.83 0.09 -42.84
CA ARG A 61 -3.54 0.18 -42.13
C ARG A 61 -2.94 1.59 -41.98
N LYS A 62 -3.76 2.65 -42.04
CA LYS A 62 -3.25 4.03 -41.92
C LYS A 62 -4.09 4.97 -41.05
N THR A 63 -4.66 4.52 -39.93
CA THR A 63 -5.37 5.48 -39.04
C THR A 63 -5.40 5.14 -37.55
N ILE A 64 -4.55 4.23 -37.05
CA ILE A 64 -4.49 3.92 -35.59
C ILE A 64 -3.11 4.22 -34.98
N ALA A 65 -2.32 5.09 -35.60
CA ALA A 65 -0.98 5.46 -35.13
C ALA A 65 -0.90 6.85 -34.47
N LEU A 66 -2.04 7.54 -34.24
CA LEU A 66 -2.02 8.93 -33.73
C LEU A 66 -2.86 9.19 -32.47
N GLU A 67 -3.72 8.26 -32.04
CA GLU A 67 -4.55 8.45 -30.83
C GLU A 67 -4.02 7.75 -29.57
N GLY A 68 -2.86 7.10 -29.68
CA GLY A 68 -2.07 6.66 -28.53
C GLY A 68 -1.20 7.77 -27.94
N LYS A 69 -1.42 9.04 -28.30
CA LYS A 69 -0.77 10.20 -27.65
C LYS A 69 -1.27 10.27 -26.22
N GLN A 70 -0.63 9.46 -25.40
CA GLN A 70 -0.29 9.67 -24.00
C GLN A 70 -0.76 11.06 -23.60
N ARG A 71 -1.97 11.14 -23.01
CA ARG A 71 -2.39 12.30 -22.25
C ARG A 71 -1.44 12.38 -21.07
N ARG A 72 -0.20 12.81 -21.33
CA ARG A 72 0.73 13.38 -20.38
C ARG A 72 0.01 14.63 -19.93
N ARG A 73 -0.96 14.46 -19.01
CA ARG A 73 -1.42 15.57 -18.17
C ARG A 73 -0.12 16.20 -17.70
N LYS A 74 0.14 17.44 -18.14
CA LYS A 74 1.31 18.19 -17.71
C LYS A 74 1.16 18.27 -16.19
N LEU A 75 1.88 17.42 -15.47
CA LEU A 75 1.96 17.52 -14.03
C LEU A 75 2.39 18.96 -13.76
N GLY A 76 1.67 19.66 -12.89
CA GLY A 76 1.98 21.04 -12.54
C GLY A 76 3.40 21.17 -11.98
N PRO A 77 3.84 22.35 -11.53
CA PRO A 77 5.15 22.46 -10.88
C PRO A 77 5.27 21.47 -9.70
N LYS A 78 6.44 20.85 -9.59
CA LYS A 78 6.76 19.91 -8.49
C LYS A 78 6.90 20.71 -7.20
N LYS A 79 6.09 20.40 -6.19
CA LYS A 79 6.19 21.03 -4.86
C LYS A 79 7.34 20.43 -4.05
N ARG A 80 7.50 19.11 -4.08
CA ARG A 80 8.52 18.41 -3.28
C ARG A 80 8.99 17.10 -3.92
N ALA A 81 10.25 16.76 -3.67
CA ALA A 81 10.79 15.42 -3.89
C ALA A 81 11.56 14.96 -2.66
N GLY A 82 11.68 13.65 -2.50
CA GLY A 82 12.64 13.09 -1.56
C GLY A 82 12.37 11.61 -1.29
N LEU A 83 13.30 11.00 -0.56
CA LEU A 83 13.18 9.62 -0.13
C LEU A 83 12.34 9.52 1.14
N LEU A 84 11.40 8.58 1.14
CA LEU A 84 10.70 8.12 2.34
C LEU A 84 10.67 6.60 2.35
N ARG A 85 10.52 6.02 3.53
CA ARG A 85 10.25 4.60 3.69
C ARG A 85 8.74 4.40 3.64
N LYS A 86 8.30 3.47 2.79
CA LYS A 86 6.89 3.09 2.64
C LYS A 86 6.68 1.66 3.14
N LEU A 87 5.65 1.44 3.94
CA LEU A 87 5.23 0.09 4.30
C LEU A 87 4.54 -0.58 3.10
N THR A 88 4.90 -1.82 2.81
CA THR A 88 4.22 -2.65 1.80
C THR A 88 2.75 -2.88 2.17
N MET A 89 1.87 -3.11 1.19
CA MET A 89 0.42 -3.25 1.45
C MET A 89 0.10 -4.38 2.46
N ASN A 90 0.92 -5.44 2.48
CA ASN A 90 0.74 -6.56 3.41
C ASN A 90 1.39 -6.31 4.78
N GLY A 91 1.83 -5.09 5.10
CA GLY A 91 2.47 -4.75 6.38
C GLY A 91 3.87 -5.36 6.62
N ALA A 92 4.36 -6.23 5.74
CA ALA A 92 5.52 -7.06 6.02
C ALA A 92 6.89 -6.34 6.01
N ARG A 93 7.06 -5.27 5.20
CA ARG A 93 8.38 -4.63 5.04
C ARG A 93 8.33 -3.15 4.71
N TRP A 94 9.25 -2.39 5.29
CA TRP A 94 9.53 -1.00 4.92
C TRP A 94 10.48 -0.94 3.72
N GLN A 95 10.13 -0.14 2.71
CA GLN A 95 10.90 -0.01 1.46
C GLN A 95 11.20 1.45 1.16
N ASN A 96 12.46 1.76 0.81
CA ASN A 96 12.85 3.09 0.34
C ASN A 96 12.18 3.37 -1.01
N ARG A 97 11.48 4.49 -1.10
CA ARG A 97 10.83 4.97 -2.33
C ARG A 97 11.09 6.45 -2.48
N GLU A 98 11.25 6.88 -3.71
CA GLU A 98 11.35 8.29 -4.03
C GLU A 98 9.94 8.83 -4.23
N PHE A 99 9.51 9.75 -3.37
CA PHE A 99 8.21 10.40 -3.42
C PHE A 99 8.31 11.75 -4.10
N HIS A 100 7.32 12.07 -4.91
CA HIS A 100 7.20 13.32 -5.64
C HIS A 100 5.80 13.87 -5.39
N VAL A 101 5.71 15.06 -4.80
CA VAL A 101 4.46 15.81 -4.66
C VAL A 101 4.38 16.83 -5.78
N TRP A 102 3.35 16.68 -6.58
CA TRP A 102 2.90 17.62 -7.59
C TRP A 102 1.68 18.37 -7.06
N ARG A 103 1.17 19.35 -7.82
CA ARG A 103 0.02 20.17 -7.40
C ARG A 103 -1.20 19.34 -6.95
N ASP A 104 -1.55 18.30 -7.70
CA ASP A 104 -2.74 17.48 -7.46
C ASP A 104 -2.43 15.98 -7.25
N GLU A 105 -1.16 15.59 -7.32
CA GLU A 105 -0.78 14.16 -7.29
C GLU A 105 0.44 13.91 -6.40
N LEU A 106 0.36 12.84 -5.61
CA LEU A 106 1.47 12.23 -4.90
C LEU A 106 1.87 10.95 -5.62
N CYS A 107 3.09 10.92 -6.16
CA CYS A 107 3.63 9.76 -6.88
C CYS A 107 4.84 9.18 -6.14
N TRP A 108 5.07 7.88 -6.27
CA TRP A 108 6.29 7.25 -5.76
C TRP A 108 6.93 6.27 -6.73
N TYR A 109 8.25 6.21 -6.67
CA TYR A 109 9.09 5.47 -7.60
C TYR A 109 9.97 4.48 -6.84
N LYS A 110 10.28 3.35 -7.46
CA LYS A 110 11.47 2.58 -7.08
C LYS A 110 12.70 3.45 -7.41
N PRO A 111 13.73 3.49 -6.55
CA PRO A 111 14.96 4.22 -6.86
C PRO A 111 15.50 3.83 -8.25
N GLY A 112 15.81 4.82 -9.08
CA GLY A 112 16.29 4.62 -10.46
C GLY A 112 15.20 4.28 -11.50
N SER A 113 13.94 4.10 -11.11
CA SER A 113 12.84 3.86 -12.04
C SER A 113 12.33 5.15 -12.67
N LYS A 114 12.11 5.14 -13.99
CA LYS A 114 11.42 6.23 -14.70
C LYS A 114 9.90 6.16 -14.59
N GLN A 115 9.35 5.00 -14.20
CA GLN A 115 7.90 4.79 -14.06
C GLN A 115 7.47 4.79 -12.59
N PRO A 116 6.35 5.45 -12.24
CA PRO A 116 5.83 5.47 -10.89
C PRO A 116 5.31 4.07 -10.52
N SER A 117 5.69 3.61 -9.33
CA SER A 117 5.13 2.39 -8.73
C SER A 117 3.73 2.61 -8.17
N GLY A 118 3.32 3.86 -8.01
CA GLY A 118 1.95 4.22 -7.67
C GLY A 118 1.78 5.73 -7.59
N ARG A 119 0.51 6.13 -7.57
CA ARG A 119 0.05 7.51 -7.53
C ARG A 119 -1.21 7.61 -6.70
N ILE A 120 -1.40 8.74 -6.04
CA ILE A 120 -2.62 9.12 -5.31
C ILE A 120 -2.95 10.56 -5.68
N ASN A 121 -4.21 10.84 -5.98
CA ASN A 121 -4.68 12.21 -6.13
C ASN A 121 -4.77 12.85 -4.74
N ILE A 122 -4.09 13.99 -4.55
CA ILE A 122 -4.04 14.71 -3.27
C ILE A 122 -5.45 15.12 -2.82
N ARG A 123 -6.34 15.43 -3.77
CA ARG A 123 -7.74 15.79 -3.47
C ARG A 123 -8.56 14.62 -2.90
N GLU A 124 -8.08 13.39 -3.04
CA GLU A 124 -8.73 12.19 -2.48
C GLU A 124 -8.21 11.83 -1.09
N ILE A 125 -7.22 12.55 -0.57
CA ILE A 125 -6.68 12.35 0.77
C ILE A 125 -7.69 12.90 1.79
N LYS A 126 -8.17 12.01 2.66
CA LYS A 126 -9.15 12.35 3.71
C LYS A 126 -8.47 12.71 5.02
N LEU A 127 -7.35 12.08 5.32
CA LEU A 127 -6.67 12.24 6.60
C LEU A 127 -5.17 12.03 6.43
N VAL A 128 -4.39 12.91 7.04
CA VAL A 128 -2.95 12.72 7.25
C VAL A 128 -2.72 12.67 8.76
N SER A 129 -2.43 11.48 9.29
CA SER A 129 -2.16 11.28 10.71
C SER A 129 -0.65 11.33 10.95
N SER A 130 -0.20 12.33 11.71
CA SER A 130 1.21 12.51 12.09
C SER A 130 1.70 11.51 13.14
N ASN A 131 0.76 10.78 13.78
CA ASN A 131 0.99 9.81 14.85
C ASN A 131 0.25 8.50 14.51
N ALA A 132 0.62 7.89 13.39
CA ALA A 132 -0.02 6.66 12.92
C ALA A 132 0.23 5.49 13.90
N GLY A 133 -0.69 5.33 14.87
CA GLY A 133 -0.88 4.17 15.74
C GLY A 133 0.35 3.73 16.55
N THR A 134 0.41 4.08 17.83
CA THR A 134 1.18 3.42 18.93
C THR A 134 2.63 2.99 18.65
N SER A 135 3.24 3.44 17.56
CA SER A 135 4.58 3.04 17.16
C SER A 135 5.59 3.95 17.85
N SER A 136 6.61 3.34 18.45
CA SER A 136 7.72 4.03 19.12
C SER A 136 8.50 5.02 18.24
N ASN A 137 8.25 5.07 16.93
CA ASN A 137 8.97 5.94 16.02
C ASN A 137 8.17 7.24 15.73
N PRO A 138 8.62 8.41 16.21
CA PRO A 138 7.94 9.68 16.02
C PRO A 138 8.00 10.20 14.58
N ASN A 139 8.81 9.59 13.71
CA ASN A 139 8.99 10.02 12.31
C ASN A 139 8.01 9.34 11.34
N ARG A 140 7.08 8.54 11.86
CA ARG A 140 6.05 7.84 11.08
C ARG A 140 4.77 8.64 10.94
N PHE A 141 4.12 8.51 9.80
CA PHE A 141 2.83 9.14 9.53
C PHE A 141 2.03 8.31 8.52
N LYS A 142 0.71 8.49 8.53
CA LYS A 142 -0.22 7.77 7.66
C LYS A 142 -0.98 8.74 6.78
N ILE A 143 -1.08 8.42 5.49
CA ILE A 143 -1.94 9.10 4.54
C ILE A 143 -3.09 8.15 4.21
N SER A 144 -4.31 8.57 4.47
CA SER A 144 -5.52 7.82 4.16
C SER A 144 -6.26 8.50 3.02
N CYS A 145 -6.46 7.77 1.93
CA CYS A 145 -7.31 8.18 0.81
C CYS A 145 -8.43 7.16 0.59
N ARG A 146 -9.44 7.53 -0.21
CA ARG A 146 -10.63 6.67 -0.44
C ARG A 146 -10.29 5.26 -0.94
N SER A 147 -9.16 5.10 -1.65
CA SER A 147 -8.77 3.84 -2.29
C SER A 147 -7.69 3.04 -1.55
N ARG A 148 -6.97 3.65 -0.59
CA ARG A 148 -5.88 2.98 0.16
C ARG A 148 -5.35 3.82 1.32
N ASP A 149 -4.72 3.11 2.23
CA ASP A 149 -3.87 3.69 3.26
C ASP A 149 -2.38 3.54 2.92
N LEU A 150 -1.61 4.59 3.15
CA LEU A 150 -0.15 4.59 3.06
C LEU A 150 0.46 4.88 4.43
N ASN A 151 1.23 3.92 4.96
CA ASN A 151 2.08 4.16 6.12
C ASN A 151 3.50 4.53 5.64
N LEU A 152 3.97 5.69 6.08
CA LEU A 152 5.22 6.31 5.66
C LEU A 152 6.11 6.59 6.88
N GLU A 153 7.41 6.54 6.67
CA GLU A 153 8.44 6.85 7.67
C GLU A 153 9.47 7.79 7.05
N ALA A 154 9.64 8.94 7.70
CA ALA A 154 10.65 9.95 7.39
C ALA A 154 11.94 9.69 8.17
N SER A 155 13.05 10.27 7.73
CA SER A 155 14.34 10.18 8.43
C SER A 155 14.41 11.06 9.69
N SER A 156 13.58 12.11 9.76
CA SER A 156 13.51 13.03 10.90
C SER A 156 12.12 13.64 11.06
N SER A 157 11.84 14.21 12.24
CA SER A 157 10.59 14.90 12.54
C SER A 157 10.38 16.11 11.63
N ALA A 158 11.42 16.92 11.43
CA ALA A 158 11.39 18.06 10.51
C ALA A 158 11.07 17.62 9.07
N GLN A 159 11.63 16.47 8.63
CA GLN A 159 11.31 15.93 7.31
C GLN A 159 9.85 15.48 7.24
N LYS A 160 9.34 14.80 8.28
CA LYS A 160 7.92 14.39 8.40
C LYS A 160 6.98 15.58 8.26
N GLU A 161 7.17 16.60 9.08
CA GLU A 161 6.31 17.81 9.10
C GLU A 161 6.30 18.50 7.75
N ALA A 162 7.46 18.63 7.12
CA ALA A 162 7.56 19.31 5.84
C ALA A 162 6.92 18.48 4.69
N TRP A 163 6.85 17.14 4.81
CA TRP A 163 6.05 16.30 3.90
C TRP A 163 4.56 16.43 4.15
N VAL A 164 4.13 16.41 5.42
CA VAL A 164 2.72 16.63 5.79
C VAL A 164 2.25 17.96 5.25
N TYR A 165 3.01 19.03 5.47
CA TYR A 165 2.72 20.37 4.94
C TYR A 165 2.57 20.38 3.42
N ALA A 166 3.54 19.81 2.68
CA ALA A 166 3.52 19.79 1.21
C ALA A 166 2.35 18.99 0.61
N ILE A 167 1.83 18.00 1.35
CA ILE A 167 0.68 17.19 0.92
C ILE A 167 -0.64 17.91 1.21
N THR A 168 -0.71 18.67 2.31
CA THR A 168 -1.96 19.32 2.75
C THR A 168 -2.14 20.75 2.22
N HIS A 169 -1.08 21.42 1.75
CA HIS A 169 -1.07 22.79 1.23
C HIS A 169 -0.52 22.83 -0.20
#